data_AF-A0A420SAA0-F1
#
_entry.id   AF-A0A420SAA0-F1
#
_cell.length_a   1.000
_cell.length_b   1.000
_cell.length_c   1.000
_cell.angle_alpha   90.00
_cell.angle_beta   90.00
_cell.angle_gamma   90.00
#
_symmetry.space_group_name_H-M   'P 1'
#
loop_
_entity.id
_entity.type
_entity.pdbx_description
1 polymer ?
#
loop_
_entity_poly.entity_id
_entity_poly.type
_entity_poly.pdbx_seq_one_letter_code
_entity_poly.pdbx_strand_id
1 'polypeptide(L)'
;MAALARRYRSQETLGLAFKEFSTALEQTNARLADPATATLNATLGAVFTLGLFESIVSTGQENINSWAAHTLGTIALLRLRGLQQFGDILSRRIHIHAAYNIRISCINRAVEVPQDLIQLEEDFYEAFNFPQAVRDHYSIMNRTCSSNAEFKNGLTTELIYGAIEAKRDTDLFIQGFSPSASPV
;
A
#
# COMPACT_ATOMS: atom_id res chain seq x y z
N MET A 1 17.62 -7.81 -9.11
CA MET A 1 18.50 -7.16 -10.11
C MET A 1 18.48 -5.64 -10.01
N ALA A 2 17.33 -4.97 -10.09
CA ALA A 2 17.24 -3.51 -9.99
C ALA A 2 17.94 -2.90 -8.76
N ALA A 3 17.70 -3.45 -7.56
CA ALA A 3 18.33 -2.96 -6.33
C ALA A 3 19.86 -3.12 -6.36
N LEU A 4 20.35 -4.24 -6.91
CA LEU A 4 21.78 -4.48 -7.10
C LEU A 4 22.38 -3.48 -8.09
N ALA A 5 21.72 -3.28 -9.23
CA ALA A 5 22.13 -2.33 -10.25
C ALA A 5 22.25 -0.91 -9.68
N ARG A 6 21.28 -0.49 -8.86
CA ARG A 6 21.29 0.81 -8.16
C ARG A 6 22.46 0.91 -7.17
N ARG A 7 22.66 -0.11 -6.34
CA ARG A 7 23.73 -0.13 -5.32
C ARG A 7 25.12 -0.06 -5.93
N TYR A 8 25.35 -0.80 -7.01
CA TYR A 8 26.66 -0.89 -7.67
C TYR A 8 26.79 0.03 -8.89
N ARG A 9 25.78 0.87 -9.17
CA ARG A 9 25.73 1.78 -10.33
C ARG A 9 26.01 1.10 -11.68
N SER A 10 25.57 -0.16 -11.83
CA SER A 10 25.77 -0.96 -13.05
C SER A 10 24.64 -0.72 -14.05
N GLN A 11 24.96 -0.07 -15.17
CA GLN A 11 23.99 0.19 -16.24
C GLN A 11 23.59 -1.08 -16.99
N GLU A 12 24.51 -2.03 -17.18
CA GLU A 12 24.22 -3.32 -17.80
C GLU A 12 23.19 -4.11 -16.99
N THR A 13 23.41 -4.23 -15.68
CA THR A 13 22.46 -4.92 -14.78
C THR A 13 21.12 -4.21 -14.71
N LEU A 14 21.12 -2.87 -14.83
CA LEU A 14 19.89 -2.09 -14.89
C LEU A 14 19.11 -2.38 -16.18
N GLY A 15 19.79 -2.46 -17.33
CA GLY A 15 19.20 -2.83 -18.61
C GLY A 15 18.55 -4.21 -18.59
N LEU A 16 19.22 -5.22 -18.00
CA LEU A 16 18.63 -6.55 -17.79
C LEU A 16 17.38 -6.49 -16.90
N ALA A 17 17.44 -5.70 -15.83
CA ALA A 17 16.30 -5.53 -14.93
C ALA A 17 15.09 -4.90 -15.64
N PHE A 18 15.30 -3.92 -16.52
CA PHE A 18 14.24 -3.31 -17.33
C PHE A 18 13.65 -4.28 -18.37
N LYS A 19 14.47 -5.16 -18.96
CA LYS A 19 13.98 -6.20 -19.88
C LYS A 19 13.02 -7.17 -19.20
N GLU A 20 13.40 -7.66 -18.02
CA GLU A 20 12.52 -8.53 -17.21
C GLU A 20 11.26 -7.80 -16.76
N PHE A 21 11.39 -6.55 -16.32
CA PHE A 21 10.25 -5.71 -15.97
C PHE A 21 9.26 -5.54 -17.13
N SER A 22 9.76 -5.25 -18.33
CA SER A 22 8.91 -5.07 -19.52
C SER A 22 8.14 -6.35 -19.86
N THR A 23 8.81 -7.51 -19.75
CA THR A 23 8.18 -8.82 -19.97
C THR A 23 7.10 -9.10 -18.93
N ALA A 24 7.40 -8.85 -17.64
CA ALA A 24 6.44 -9.04 -16.56
C ALA A 24 5.24 -8.08 -16.66
N LEU A 25 5.48 -6.84 -17.10
CA LEU A 25 4.43 -5.84 -17.33
C LEU A 25 3.48 -6.28 -18.44
N GLU A 26 4.00 -6.76 -19.58
CA GLU A 26 3.19 -7.27 -20.68
C GLU A 26 2.31 -8.45 -20.23
N GLN A 27 2.89 -9.43 -19.53
CA GLN A 27 2.16 -10.58 -18.99
C GLN A 27 1.10 -10.17 -17.96
N THR A 28 1.42 -9.18 -17.12
CA THR A 28 0.48 -8.66 -16.12
C THR A 28 -0.69 -7.96 -16.82
N ASN A 29 -0.42 -7.12 -17.81
CA ASN A 29 -1.46 -6.44 -18.60
C ASN A 29 -2.38 -7.44 -19.32
N ALA A 30 -1.83 -8.54 -19.87
CA ALA A 30 -2.63 -9.60 -20.47
C ALA A 30 -3.60 -10.25 -19.45
N ARG A 31 -3.17 -10.44 -18.20
CA ARG A 31 -4.03 -10.95 -17.11
C ARG A 31 -5.03 -9.92 -16.60
N LEU A 32 -4.71 -8.64 -16.68
CA LEU A 32 -5.63 -7.57 -16.27
C LEU A 32 -6.76 -7.37 -17.28
N ALA A 33 -6.58 -7.79 -18.54
CA ALA A 33 -7.57 -7.66 -19.60
C ALA A 33 -8.79 -8.59 -19.46
N ASP A 34 -8.69 -9.66 -18.67
CA ASP A 34 -9.78 -10.60 -18.41
C ASP A 34 -10.17 -10.57 -16.92
N PRO A 35 -11.44 -10.25 -16.56
CA PRO A 35 -11.88 -10.19 -15.17
C PRO A 35 -11.60 -11.44 -14.34
N ALA A 36 -11.65 -12.63 -14.95
CA ALA A 36 -11.40 -13.89 -14.25
C ALA A 36 -9.93 -14.02 -13.83
N THR A 37 -9.01 -13.56 -14.67
CA THR A 37 -7.57 -13.57 -14.35
C THR A 37 -7.13 -12.32 -13.58
N ALA A 38 -7.79 -11.17 -13.76
CA ALA A 38 -7.52 -9.91 -13.06
C ALA A 38 -7.73 -10.02 -11.54
N THR A 39 -8.73 -10.80 -11.13
CA THR A 39 -9.09 -11.00 -9.72
C THR A 39 -8.20 -11.99 -8.97
N LEU A 40 -7.24 -12.65 -9.62
CA LEU A 40 -6.37 -13.64 -8.99
C LEU A 40 -5.33 -13.01 -8.06
N ASN A 41 -5.00 -13.70 -6.96
CA ASN A 41 -3.92 -13.29 -6.03
C ASN A 41 -2.57 -13.13 -6.73
N ALA A 42 -2.28 -14.00 -7.70
CA ALA A 42 -1.05 -13.93 -8.49
C ALA A 42 -0.98 -12.65 -9.35
N THR A 43 -2.11 -12.18 -9.89
CA THR A 43 -2.16 -10.95 -10.68
C THR A 43 -1.92 -9.74 -9.78
N LEU A 44 -2.57 -9.69 -8.62
CA LEU A 44 -2.36 -8.61 -7.64
C LEU A 44 -0.91 -8.61 -7.09
N GLY A 45 -0.33 -9.79 -6.85
CA GLY A 45 1.08 -9.92 -6.47
C GLY A 45 2.05 -9.46 -7.56
N ALA A 46 1.74 -9.72 -8.83
CA ALA A 46 2.52 -9.22 -9.96
C ALA A 46 2.47 -7.68 -10.03
N VAL A 47 1.29 -7.08 -9.87
CA VAL A 47 1.12 -5.62 -9.76
C VAL A 47 2.02 -5.06 -8.66
N PHE A 48 2.00 -5.60 -7.43
CA PHE A 48 2.88 -5.10 -6.35
C PHE A 48 4.37 -5.26 -6.66
N THR A 49 4.75 -6.34 -7.32
CA THR A 49 6.15 -6.57 -7.70
C THR A 49 6.62 -5.54 -8.73
N LEU A 50 5.76 -5.18 -9.69
CA LEU A 50 6.03 -4.11 -10.66
C LEU A 50 6.14 -2.75 -9.95
N GLY A 51 5.23 -2.44 -9.03
CA GLY A 51 5.28 -1.21 -8.23
C GLY A 51 6.54 -1.10 -7.37
N LEU A 52 6.98 -2.23 -6.78
CA LEU A 52 8.25 -2.31 -6.06
C LEU A 52 9.44 -2.05 -6.99
N PHE A 53 9.46 -2.67 -8.18
CA PHE A 53 10.50 -2.41 -9.16
C PHE A 53 10.58 -0.92 -9.51
N GLU A 54 9.44 -0.31 -9.83
CA GLU A 54 9.33 1.12 -10.11
C GLU A 54 9.90 1.96 -8.96
N SER A 55 9.54 1.65 -7.71
CA SER A 55 10.07 2.38 -6.55
C SER A 55 11.60 2.30 -6.39
N ILE A 56 12.22 1.20 -6.83
CA ILE A 56 13.68 1.01 -6.77
C ILE A 56 14.37 1.76 -7.90
N VAL A 57 13.78 1.76 -9.10
CA VAL A 57 14.40 2.34 -10.28
C VAL A 57 14.03 3.80 -10.51
N SER A 58 13.04 4.35 -9.83
CA SER A 58 12.68 5.76 -10.02
C SER A 58 13.70 6.70 -9.39
N THR A 59 14.01 7.79 -10.11
CA THR A 59 14.87 8.88 -9.62
C THR A 59 14.14 10.21 -9.78
N GLY A 60 13.89 10.92 -8.68
CA GLY A 60 13.34 12.29 -8.71
C GLY A 60 11.81 12.40 -8.87
N GLN A 61 11.36 13.57 -9.34
CA GLN A 61 9.96 14.02 -9.31
C GLN A 61 9.04 13.39 -10.38
N GLU A 62 9.60 12.79 -11.44
CA GLU A 62 8.83 12.16 -12.54
C GLU A 62 7.95 10.97 -12.08
N ASN A 63 8.09 10.56 -10.82
CA ASN A 63 7.55 9.35 -10.23
C ASN A 63 6.18 9.50 -9.55
N ILE A 64 5.73 10.72 -9.25
CA ILE A 64 4.47 10.96 -8.52
C ILE A 64 3.27 10.46 -9.33
N ASN A 65 3.28 10.68 -10.64
CA ASN A 65 2.18 10.29 -11.54
C ASN A 65 2.11 8.78 -11.73
N SER A 66 3.26 8.10 -11.85
CA SER A 66 3.32 6.63 -11.93
C SER A 66 2.74 6.00 -10.66
N TRP A 67 3.15 6.50 -9.48
CA TRP A 67 2.64 6.00 -8.20
C TRP A 67 1.15 6.28 -8.01
N ALA A 68 0.67 7.44 -8.47
CA ALA A 68 -0.75 7.76 -8.46
C ALA A 68 -1.55 6.76 -9.31
N ALA A 69 -1.12 6.49 -10.54
CA ALA A 69 -1.76 5.53 -11.44
C ALA A 69 -1.73 4.11 -10.85
N HIS A 70 -0.59 3.68 -10.31
CA HIS A 70 -0.44 2.38 -9.65
C HIS A 70 -1.42 2.21 -8.47
N THR A 71 -1.54 3.26 -7.65
CA THR A 71 -2.45 3.29 -6.49
C THR A 71 -3.90 3.16 -6.94
N LEU A 72 -4.32 3.96 -7.91
CA LEU A 72 -5.70 3.94 -8.44
C LEU A 72 -6.03 2.60 -9.10
N GLY A 73 -5.11 2.05 -9.89
CA GLY A 73 -5.27 0.73 -10.51
C GLY A 73 -5.39 -0.39 -9.48
N THR A 74 -4.60 -0.33 -8.40
CA THR A 74 -4.71 -1.28 -7.29
C THR A 74 -6.09 -1.20 -6.62
N ILE A 75 -6.58 0.01 -6.33
CA ILE A 75 -7.91 0.20 -5.73
C ILE A 75 -9.00 -0.37 -6.64
N ALA A 76 -8.93 -0.11 -7.95
CA ALA A 76 -9.88 -0.67 -8.90
C ALA A 76 -9.87 -2.21 -8.89
N LEU A 77 -8.70 -2.85 -8.77
CA LEU A 77 -8.59 -4.30 -8.62
C LEU A 77 -9.16 -4.81 -7.30
N LEU A 78 -8.92 -4.11 -6.18
CA LEU A 78 -9.52 -4.48 -4.89
C LEU A 78 -11.04 -4.40 -4.93
N ARG A 79 -11.60 -3.38 -5.58
CA ARG A 79 -13.05 -3.26 -5.80
C ARG A 79 -13.59 -4.39 -6.69
N LEU A 80 -12.90 -4.70 -7.79
CA LEU A 80 -13.29 -5.79 -8.70
C LEU A 80 -13.31 -7.15 -7.99
N ARG A 81 -12.38 -7.38 -7.07
CA ARG A 81 -12.32 -8.60 -6.25
C ARG A 81 -13.42 -8.67 -5.19
N GLY A 82 -13.97 -7.53 -4.78
CA GLY A 82 -15.07 -7.43 -3.82
C GLY A 82 -14.82 -8.15 -2.50
N LEU A 83 -15.89 -8.58 -1.81
CA LEU A 83 -15.77 -9.27 -0.52
C LEU A 83 -15.17 -10.69 -0.62
N GLN A 84 -15.08 -11.25 -1.82
CA GLN A 84 -14.55 -12.62 -2.03
C GLN A 84 -13.07 -12.73 -1.66
N GLN A 85 -12.31 -11.62 -1.77
CA GLN A 85 -10.91 -11.57 -1.33
C GLN A 85 -10.73 -11.79 0.17
N PHE A 86 -11.82 -11.86 0.93
CA PHE A 86 -11.81 -12.08 2.36
C PHE A 86 -12.20 -13.51 2.75
N GLY A 87 -12.50 -14.38 1.77
CA GLY A 87 -12.90 -15.76 2.02
C GLY A 87 -11.80 -16.63 2.63
N ASP A 88 -10.54 -16.38 2.28
CA ASP A 88 -9.39 -17.20 2.73
C ASP A 88 -8.20 -16.38 3.24
N ILE A 89 -7.29 -17.05 3.95
CA ILE A 89 -6.14 -16.41 4.61
C ILE A 89 -5.19 -15.74 3.61
N LEU A 90 -4.94 -16.35 2.45
CA LEU A 90 -4.02 -15.81 1.46
C LEU A 90 -4.62 -14.54 0.83
N SER A 91 -5.89 -14.59 0.47
CA SER A 91 -6.60 -13.46 -0.11
C SER A 91 -6.73 -12.28 0.88
N ARG A 92 -6.91 -12.56 2.17
CA ARG A 92 -6.84 -11.52 3.22
C ARG A 92 -5.45 -10.91 3.33
N ARG A 93 -4.40 -11.71 3.34
CA ARG A 93 -3.01 -11.22 3.42
C ARG A 93 -2.64 -10.35 2.23
N ILE A 94 -3.05 -10.74 1.01
CA ILE A 94 -2.77 -9.93 -0.18
C ILE A 94 -3.56 -8.62 -0.16
N HIS A 95 -4.81 -8.62 0.31
CA HIS A 95 -5.57 -7.40 0.53
C HIS A 95 -4.87 -6.49 1.55
N ILE A 96 -4.45 -7.04 2.69
CA ILE A 96 -3.74 -6.28 3.73
C ILE A 96 -2.50 -5.59 3.14
N HIS A 97 -1.72 -6.34 2.36
CA HIS A 97 -0.54 -5.83 1.67
C HIS A 97 -0.90 -4.69 0.70
N ALA A 98 -1.99 -4.83 -0.06
CA ALA A 98 -2.49 -3.81 -0.98
C ALA A 98 -2.83 -2.50 -0.25
N ALA A 99 -3.62 -2.63 0.81
CA ALA A 99 -4.08 -1.54 1.66
C ALA A 99 -2.90 -0.77 2.28
N TYR A 100 -1.85 -1.48 2.70
CA TYR A 100 -0.61 -0.87 3.17
C TYR A 100 0.12 -0.10 2.07
N ASN A 101 0.30 -0.69 0.89
CA ASN A 101 1.01 -0.02 -0.22
C ASN A 101 0.29 1.25 -0.67
N ILE A 102 -1.05 1.23 -0.75
CA ILE A 102 -1.87 2.40 -1.07
C ILE A 102 -1.61 3.52 -0.06
N ARG A 103 -1.67 3.21 1.25
CA ARG A 103 -1.46 4.22 2.29
C ARG A 103 -0.04 4.77 2.30
N ILE A 104 0.99 3.93 2.12
CA ILE A 104 2.39 4.38 2.01
C ILE A 104 2.54 5.34 0.81
N SER A 105 1.93 5.01 -0.33
CA SER A 105 1.89 5.90 -1.49
C SER A 105 1.19 7.23 -1.16
N CYS A 106 0.06 7.20 -0.44
CA CYS A 106 -0.67 8.40 -0.02
C CYS A 106 0.17 9.29 0.91
N ILE A 107 0.87 8.69 1.89
CA ILE A 107 1.81 9.40 2.76
C ILE A 107 2.91 10.05 1.92
N ASN A 108 3.59 9.30 1.06
CA ASN A 108 4.69 9.85 0.24
C ASN A 108 4.23 10.97 -0.70
N ARG A 109 2.98 10.92 -1.15
CA ARG A 109 2.38 11.92 -2.02
C ARG A 109 1.71 13.05 -1.24
N ALA A 110 1.62 12.94 0.09
CA ALA A 110 0.87 13.84 0.97
C ALA A 110 -0.55 14.10 0.44
N VAL A 111 -1.31 13.02 0.28
CA VAL A 111 -2.72 13.02 -0.12
C VAL A 111 -3.53 12.13 0.81
N GLU A 112 -4.84 12.35 0.85
CA GLU A 112 -5.78 11.51 1.58
C GLU A 112 -5.80 10.06 1.08
N VAL A 113 -6.17 9.14 1.97
CA VAL A 113 -6.49 7.76 1.58
C VAL A 113 -7.79 7.79 0.78
N PRO A 114 -7.85 7.14 -0.40
CA PRO A 114 -9.07 7.15 -1.20
C PRO A 114 -10.27 6.53 -0.47
N GLN A 115 -11.40 7.24 -0.46
CA GLN A 115 -12.62 6.80 0.23
C GLN A 115 -13.10 5.41 -0.22
N ASP A 116 -12.89 5.07 -1.48
CA ASP A 116 -13.20 3.75 -2.05
C ASP A 116 -12.50 2.61 -1.30
N LEU A 117 -11.26 2.82 -0.83
CA LEU A 117 -10.54 1.81 -0.04
C LEU A 117 -11.13 1.70 1.36
N ILE A 118 -11.43 2.85 1.99
CA ILE A 118 -12.01 2.90 3.34
C ILE A 118 -13.36 2.16 3.35
N GLN A 119 -14.24 2.45 2.39
CA GLN A 119 -15.54 1.79 2.29
C GLN A 119 -15.41 0.27 2.08
N LEU A 120 -14.51 -0.17 1.19
CA LEU A 120 -14.27 -1.59 0.95
C LEU A 120 -13.81 -2.33 2.23
N GLU A 121 -13.03 -1.66 3.07
CA GLU A 121 -12.54 -2.21 4.34
C GLU A 121 -13.62 -2.20 5.43
N GLU A 122 -14.48 -1.19 5.48
CA GLU A 122 -15.64 -1.14 6.37
C GLU A 122 -16.60 -2.31 6.10
N ASP A 123 -16.96 -2.53 4.83
CA ASP A 123 -17.81 -3.65 4.40
C ASP A 123 -17.19 -5.00 4.82
N PHE A 124 -15.86 -5.10 4.79
CA PHE A 124 -15.12 -6.27 5.24
C PHE A 124 -15.15 -6.45 6.76
N TYR A 125 -15.00 -5.38 7.53
CA TYR A 125 -15.04 -5.42 8.99
C TYR A 125 -16.40 -5.87 9.53
N GLU A 126 -17.48 -5.52 8.83
CA GLU A 126 -18.83 -5.97 9.16
C GLU A 126 -19.03 -7.44 8.81
N ALA A 127 -18.56 -7.86 7.63
CA ALA A 127 -18.78 -9.22 7.13
C ALA A 127 -17.86 -10.27 7.77
N PHE A 128 -16.69 -9.87 8.30
CA PHE A 128 -15.68 -10.79 8.81
C PHE A 128 -15.06 -10.28 10.11
N ASN A 129 -14.83 -11.18 11.07
CA ASN A 129 -14.16 -10.85 12.35
C ASN A 129 -12.67 -10.53 12.13
N PHE A 130 -12.41 -9.35 11.57
CA PHE A 130 -11.08 -8.90 11.21
C PHE A 130 -10.29 -8.48 12.45
N PRO A 131 -8.98 -8.79 12.53
CA PRO A 131 -8.21 -8.48 13.73
C PRO A 131 -8.25 -6.98 14.05
N GLN A 132 -8.68 -6.65 15.27
CA GLN A 132 -8.79 -5.27 15.75
C GLN A 132 -7.49 -4.48 15.53
N ALA A 133 -6.35 -5.11 15.81
CA ALA A 133 -5.04 -4.52 15.61
C ALA A 133 -4.79 -4.01 14.17
N VAL A 134 -5.31 -4.70 13.14
CA VAL A 134 -5.15 -4.22 11.76
C VAL A 134 -6.06 -3.01 11.49
N ARG A 135 -7.29 -3.02 12.03
CA ARG A 135 -8.22 -1.89 11.94
C ARG A 135 -7.65 -0.64 12.60
N ASP A 136 -7.13 -0.80 13.82
CA ASP A 136 -6.51 0.29 14.58
C ASP A 136 -5.32 0.88 13.82
N HIS A 137 -4.50 0.01 13.23
CA HIS A 137 -3.38 0.44 12.43
C HIS A 137 -3.79 1.20 11.16
N TYR A 138 -4.84 0.74 10.47
CA TYR A 138 -5.38 1.47 9.32
C TYR A 138 -5.91 2.84 9.71
N SER A 139 -6.59 2.96 10.86
CA SER A 139 -7.01 4.26 11.39
C SER A 139 -5.83 5.19 11.67
N ILE A 140 -4.75 4.69 12.29
CA ILE A 140 -3.51 5.46 12.51
C ILE A 140 -2.92 5.95 11.19
N MET A 141 -2.80 5.06 10.20
CA MET A 141 -2.24 5.41 8.90
C MET A 141 -3.12 6.40 8.12
N ASN A 142 -4.45 6.23 8.16
CA ASN A 142 -5.40 7.15 7.51
C ASN A 142 -5.21 8.57 8.07
N ARG A 143 -5.20 8.72 9.40
CA ARG A 143 -4.97 10.02 10.06
C ARG A 143 -3.61 10.61 9.70
N THR A 144 -2.57 9.77 9.63
CA THR A 144 -1.23 10.21 9.19
C THR A 144 -1.25 10.74 7.76
N CYS A 145 -2.00 10.10 6.85
CA CYS A 145 -2.18 10.60 5.48
C CYS A 145 -2.90 11.95 5.49
N SER A 146 -3.98 12.09 6.25
CA SER A 146 -4.78 13.32 6.31
C SER A 146 -3.96 14.49 6.85
N SER A 147 -3.28 14.32 7.98
CA SER A 147 -2.39 15.36 8.52
C SER A 147 -1.30 15.74 7.53
N ASN A 148 -0.68 14.76 6.84
CA ASN A 148 0.35 15.04 5.85
C ASN A 148 -0.18 15.78 4.61
N ALA A 149 -1.41 15.48 4.19
CA ALA A 149 -2.08 16.20 3.11
C ALA A 149 -2.39 17.64 3.52
N GLU A 150 -2.86 17.86 4.74
CA GLU A 150 -3.21 19.19 5.27
C GLU A 150 -1.97 20.08 5.51
N PHE A 151 -0.83 19.52 5.93
CA PHE A 151 0.41 20.29 6.11
C PHE A 151 0.88 21.03 4.85
N LYS A 152 0.47 20.58 3.66
CA LYS A 152 0.72 21.31 2.40
C LYS A 152 0.07 22.69 2.36
N ASN A 153 -1.02 22.88 3.10
CA ASN A 153 -1.78 24.13 3.14
C ASN A 153 -1.24 25.11 4.19
N GLY A 154 -0.21 24.72 4.95
CA GLY A 154 0.41 25.52 5.99
C GLY A 154 0.39 24.81 7.34
N LEU A 155 1.27 25.27 8.24
CA LEU A 155 1.38 24.73 9.59
C LEU A 155 0.47 25.51 10.53
N THR A 156 -0.55 24.86 11.09
CA THR A 156 -1.44 25.44 12.11
C THR A 156 -1.23 24.76 13.46
N THR A 157 -1.65 25.43 14.53
CA THR A 157 -1.58 24.89 15.89
C THR A 157 -2.46 23.64 16.03
N GLU A 158 -3.62 23.62 15.38
CA GLU A 158 -4.55 22.50 15.35
C GLU A 158 -3.91 21.26 14.71
N LEU A 159 -3.20 21.44 13.59
CA LEU A 159 -2.47 20.36 12.91
C LEU A 159 -1.33 19.80 13.76
N ILE A 160 -0.63 20.66 14.50
CA ILE A 160 0.42 20.22 15.43
C ILE A 160 -0.18 19.38 16.55
N TYR A 161 -1.30 19.81 17.15
CA TYR A 161 -1.98 19.03 18.18
C TYR A 161 -2.48 17.69 17.65
N GLY A 162 -3.11 17.66 16.47
CA GLY A 162 -3.55 16.42 15.82
C GLY A 162 -2.39 15.45 15.55
N ALA A 163 -1.25 15.95 15.10
CA ALA A 163 -0.06 15.13 14.88
C ALA A 163 0.52 14.56 16.20
N ILE A 164 0.49 15.33 17.30
CA ILE A 164 0.90 14.86 18.63
C ILE A 164 -0.03 13.75 19.13
N GLU A 165 -1.34 13.89 18.93
CA GLU A 165 -2.31 12.85 19.29
C GLU A 165 -2.14 11.58 18.46
N ALA A 166 -1.98 11.70 17.14
CA ALA A 166 -1.71 10.56 16.26
C ALA A 166 -0.43 9.81 16.66
N LYS A 167 0.62 10.55 17.07
CA LYS A 167 1.84 9.96 17.64
C LYS A 167 1.55 9.20 18.93
N ARG A 168 0.79 9.78 19.87
CA ARG A 168 0.43 9.12 21.13
C ARG A 168 -0.29 7.80 20.88
N ASP A 169 -1.26 7.79 19.96
CA ASP A 169 -2.00 6.58 19.60
C ASP A 169 -1.09 5.52 18.97
N THR A 170 -0.15 5.95 18.14
CA THR A 170 0.87 5.06 17.57
C THR A 170 1.73 4.43 18.67
N ASP A 171 2.16 5.22 19.65
CA ASP A 171 2.97 4.73 20.77
C ASP A 171 2.16 3.72 21.62
N LEU A 172 0.88 3.98 21.89
CA LEU A 172 -0.02 3.06 22.60
C LEU A 172 -0.26 1.76 21.81
N PHE A 173 -0.49 1.87 20.50
CA PHE A 173 -0.64 0.73 19.62
C PHE A 173 0.61 -0.17 19.66
N ILE A 174 1.81 0.42 19.55
CA ILE A 174 3.09 -0.31 19.61
C ILE A 174 3.27 -1.00 20.97
N GLN A 175 2.94 -0.33 22.07
CA GLN A 175 3.03 -0.93 23.41
C GLN A 175 2.20 -2.21 23.53
N GLY A 176 1.04 -2.28 22.86
CA GLY A 176 0.20 -3.48 22.80
C GLY A 176 0.85 -4.71 22.16
N PHE A 177 1.96 -4.56 21.42
CA PHE A 177 2.75 -5.66 20.86
C PHE A 177 3.97 -6.04 21.71
N SER A 178 4.21 -5.34 22.83
CA SER A 178 5.29 -5.72 23.73
C SER A 178 5.02 -7.14 24.22
N PRO A 179 6.01 -8.06 24.12
CA PRO A 179 5.81 -9.42 24.60
C PRO A 179 5.40 -9.35 26.08
N SER A 180 4.30 -10.01 26.44
CA SER A 180 3.99 -10.25 27.85
C SER A 180 5.24 -10.87 28.48
N ALA A 181 5.73 -10.31 29.59
CA ALA A 181 6.85 -10.90 30.31
C ALA A 181 6.53 -12.39 30.52
N SER A 182 7.35 -13.26 29.94
CA SER A 182 7.18 -14.70 30.12
C SER A 182 7.14 -14.98 31.63
N PRO A 183 6.18 -15.78 32.12
CA PRO A 183 6.23 -16.21 33.50
C PRO A 183 7.53 -17.00 33.69
N VAL A 184 8.41 -16.46 34.54
CA VAL A 184 9.63 -17.14 35.01
C VAL A 184 9.24 -18.28 35.94
#